data_AF-A0A0K0F6A0-F1
#
_entry.id   AF-A0A0K0F6A0-F1
#
_cell.length_a   1.000
_cell.length_b   1.000
_cell.length_c   1.000
_cell.angle_alpha   90.00
_cell.angle_beta   90.00
_cell.angle_gamma   90.00
#
_symmetry.space_group_name_H-M   'P 1'
#
loop_
_entity.id
_entity.type
_entity.pdbx_description
1 polymer ?
#
loop_
_entity_poly.entity_id
_entity_poly.type
_entity_poly.pdbx_seq_one_letter_code
_entity_poly.pdbx_strand_id
1 'polypeptide(L)'
;MTIEEEDYQICGKPTKCQTVWFILSFIVLLISIGLWVAFPFIYKAEVKENLILKENVDGSYPQSTFYWANPPSDTSMNFYIFNLTNGDEVEFMGEQPMIVEIGPFVIKEIEKKKSVEFINNQTEVYYKNYKTFIFNEEKSCKFCNRHDKIHYPNIILIGALAQLADPSKNIPPIMQSVLSIGIQLIGEFSFIDVSFDDIMFNGYHDNLLTFGNSDLFKFIDNHFGKNGSKLLPFDIPNMKKMGIFYGYNNTNDEDYVIKTGKDNINEYGKILTWAGSKTLPQNFWSTQSARMINGSDSGSLQHMEIKKSDTLPQFNSYLCRSFDMVYEEDGVIADIPAYKFYVPYDNYDTTLEKNKGFRYANREKINYFPQWPKCNNNETSKIYDDCSKIDCTIGPNLCNSCCNGSFVDGTYLLPPGMYPIGCYPGRAKAPPFLLFFSAPHFYYSPPEVANALYGLRPNKKEHQPIYYYHEPYSGQVLNVNYKFQVNVPIFGYSPTIINTQMPNNIIPIFWASVEGKLYDNLLSQLRLGFVFVPKLMFILKIVTLVIAILIFTLVVIRRIYVKAQNQKKIDLP
;
A
#
# COMPACT_ATOMS: atom_id res chain seq x y z
N MET A 1 -0.14 4.47 -80.89
CA MET A 1 0.89 4.20 -79.86
C MET A 1 0.40 3.00 -79.08
N THR A 2 1.02 1.84 -79.29
CA THR A 2 0.63 0.60 -78.62
C THR A 2 1.10 0.64 -77.16
N ILE A 3 0.45 -0.09 -76.25
CA ILE A 3 0.89 -0.24 -74.85
C ILE A 3 2.35 -0.76 -74.78
N GLU A 4 2.80 -1.48 -75.82
CA GLU A 4 4.19 -1.91 -75.99
C GLU A 4 5.19 -0.76 -76.24
N GLU A 5 4.77 0.37 -76.84
CA GLU A 5 5.64 1.54 -77.09
C GLU A 5 5.82 2.40 -75.83
N GLU A 6 4.76 2.62 -75.03
CA GLU A 6 4.86 3.31 -73.72
C GLU A 6 5.66 2.50 -72.69
N ASP A 7 5.49 1.17 -72.67
CA ASP A 7 6.25 0.28 -71.78
C ASP A 7 7.75 0.21 -72.14
N TYR A 8 8.09 0.26 -73.43
CA TYR A 8 9.49 0.29 -73.89
C TYR A 8 10.20 1.59 -73.49
N GLN A 9 9.47 2.71 -73.50
CA GLN A 9 10.01 4.04 -73.24
C GLN A 9 10.24 4.32 -71.74
N ILE A 10 9.52 3.65 -70.84
CA ILE A 10 9.65 3.83 -69.38
C ILE A 10 10.49 2.71 -68.71
N CYS A 11 10.49 1.47 -69.22
CA CYS A 11 11.05 0.31 -68.49
C CYS A 11 11.73 -0.81 -69.35
N GLY A 12 11.79 -0.70 -70.68
CA GLY A 12 12.37 -1.75 -71.55
C GLY A 12 11.46 -2.98 -71.77
N LYS A 13 12.03 -4.17 -72.09
CA LYS A 13 11.25 -5.40 -72.43
C LYS A 13 10.22 -5.76 -71.33
N PRO A 14 8.96 -6.10 -71.69
CA PRO A 14 7.85 -6.31 -70.73
C PRO A 14 8.08 -7.44 -69.71
N THR A 15 8.89 -8.44 -70.06
CA THR A 15 9.28 -9.53 -69.14
C THR A 15 10.24 -9.09 -68.04
N LYS A 16 11.11 -8.10 -68.28
CA LYS A 16 12.04 -7.56 -67.27
C LYS A 16 11.31 -6.74 -66.22
N CYS A 17 10.36 -5.89 -66.64
CA CYS A 17 9.58 -5.04 -65.75
C CYS A 17 8.73 -5.87 -64.75
N GLN A 18 8.05 -6.92 -65.22
CA GLN A 18 7.28 -7.81 -64.34
C GLN A 18 8.16 -8.53 -63.30
N THR A 19 9.37 -8.92 -63.69
CA THR A 19 10.33 -9.57 -62.79
C THR A 19 10.79 -8.62 -61.68
N VAL A 20 11.04 -7.34 -62.01
CA VAL A 20 11.41 -6.31 -61.02
C VAL A 20 10.30 -6.08 -59.99
N TRP A 21 9.04 -5.97 -60.43
CA TRP A 21 7.91 -5.79 -59.51
C TRP A 21 7.61 -7.03 -58.65
N PHE A 22 7.83 -8.24 -59.17
CA PHE A 22 7.78 -9.46 -58.37
C PHE A 22 8.87 -9.49 -57.29
N ILE A 23 10.10 -9.13 -57.64
CA ILE A 23 11.22 -9.04 -56.69
C ILE A 23 10.89 -7.99 -55.62
N LEU A 24 10.36 -6.83 -56.01
CA LEU A 24 9.96 -5.79 -55.07
C LEU A 24 8.85 -6.27 -54.12
N SER A 25 7.79 -6.89 -54.64
CA SER A 25 6.72 -7.48 -53.81
C SER A 25 7.28 -8.51 -52.82
N PHE A 26 8.20 -9.37 -53.26
CA PHE A 26 8.84 -10.36 -52.42
C PHE A 26 9.70 -9.72 -51.32
N ILE A 27 10.47 -8.68 -51.64
CA ILE A 27 11.27 -7.93 -50.65
C ILE A 27 10.35 -7.27 -49.61
N VAL A 28 9.27 -6.61 -50.03
CA VAL A 28 8.32 -5.97 -49.11
C VAL A 28 7.63 -7.02 -48.24
N LEU A 29 7.31 -8.19 -48.79
CA LEU A 29 6.76 -9.32 -48.02
C LEU A 29 7.76 -9.82 -46.99
N LEU A 30 9.04 -9.99 -47.34
CA LEU A 30 10.09 -10.39 -46.40
C LEU A 30 10.28 -9.37 -45.27
N ILE A 31 10.24 -8.07 -45.59
CA ILE A 31 10.27 -7.00 -44.58
C ILE A 31 9.06 -7.10 -43.66
N SER A 32 7.86 -7.30 -44.22
CA SER A 32 6.64 -7.46 -43.42
C SER A 32 6.74 -8.66 -42.48
N ILE A 33 7.14 -9.83 -42.98
CA ILE A 33 7.36 -11.04 -42.18
C ILE A 33 8.42 -10.76 -41.09
N GLY A 34 9.52 -10.09 -41.45
CA GLY A 34 10.55 -9.66 -40.52
C GLY A 34 10.00 -8.77 -39.41
N LEU A 35 9.12 -7.80 -39.72
CA LEU A 35 8.46 -6.97 -38.72
C LEU A 35 7.52 -7.78 -37.83
N TRP A 36 6.72 -8.69 -38.38
CA TRP A 36 5.80 -9.53 -37.62
C TRP A 36 6.53 -10.44 -36.63
N VAL A 37 7.63 -11.06 -37.08
CA VAL A 37 8.41 -12.02 -36.28
C VAL A 37 9.39 -11.31 -35.36
N ALA A 38 10.23 -10.40 -35.86
CA ALA A 38 11.33 -9.83 -35.08
C ALA A 38 10.88 -8.75 -34.08
N PHE A 39 9.87 -7.94 -34.42
CA PHE A 39 9.47 -6.82 -33.55
C PHE A 39 9.05 -7.26 -32.14
N PRO A 40 8.18 -8.27 -31.94
CA PRO A 40 7.84 -8.72 -30.59
C PRO A 40 9.06 -9.11 -29.75
N PHE A 41 10.06 -9.78 -30.35
CA PHE A 41 11.29 -10.16 -29.63
C PHE A 41 12.17 -8.95 -29.31
N ILE A 42 12.38 -8.06 -30.28
CA ILE A 42 13.19 -6.85 -30.09
C ILE A 42 12.53 -5.93 -29.06
N TYR A 43 11.22 -5.70 -29.18
CA TYR A 43 10.46 -4.88 -28.25
C TYR A 43 10.53 -5.43 -26.82
N LYS A 44 10.35 -6.75 -26.66
CA LYS A 44 10.49 -7.41 -25.34
C LYS A 44 11.90 -7.29 -24.78
N ALA A 45 12.93 -7.49 -25.60
CA ALA A 45 14.33 -7.33 -25.18
C ALA A 45 14.63 -5.88 -24.77
N GLU A 46 14.16 -4.91 -25.53
CA GLU A 46 14.35 -3.47 -25.27
C GLU A 46 13.64 -3.04 -23.98
N VAL A 47 12.39 -3.46 -23.77
CA VAL A 47 11.67 -3.15 -22.53
C VAL A 47 12.37 -3.81 -21.33
N LYS A 48 12.78 -5.07 -21.45
CA LYS A 48 13.53 -5.77 -20.39
C LYS A 48 14.82 -5.02 -20.05
N GLU A 49 15.60 -4.63 -21.05
CA GLU A 49 16.88 -3.96 -20.85
C GLU A 49 16.72 -2.58 -20.19
N ASN A 50 15.64 -1.87 -20.52
CA ASN A 50 15.33 -0.58 -19.91
C ASN A 50 14.78 -0.71 -18.47
N LEU A 51 14.19 -1.84 -18.09
CA LEU A 51 13.67 -2.04 -16.73
C LEU A 51 14.75 -2.46 -15.73
N ILE A 52 15.80 -3.17 -16.15
CA ILE A 52 16.84 -3.66 -15.24
C ILE A 52 17.53 -2.49 -14.53
N LEU A 53 17.62 -2.56 -13.20
CA LEU A 53 18.46 -1.63 -12.42
C LEU A 53 19.93 -1.99 -12.64
N LYS A 54 20.73 -1.04 -13.09
CA LYS A 54 22.15 -1.26 -13.32
C LYS A 54 22.95 0.03 -13.17
N GLU A 55 24.23 -0.15 -12.99
CA GLU A 55 25.21 0.93 -12.96
C GLU A 55 26.16 0.79 -14.14
N ASN A 56 26.39 1.89 -14.84
CA ASN A 56 27.35 1.95 -15.93
C ASN A 56 28.79 1.89 -15.39
N VAL A 57 29.75 1.60 -16.26
CA VAL A 57 31.17 1.45 -15.87
C VAL A 57 31.75 2.75 -15.30
N ASP A 58 31.22 3.90 -15.68
CA ASP A 58 31.60 5.22 -15.19
C ASP A 58 30.90 5.63 -13.87
N GLY A 59 30.07 4.73 -13.30
CA GLY A 59 29.27 5.00 -12.10
C GLY A 59 27.99 5.80 -12.37
N SER A 60 27.68 6.13 -13.63
CA SER A 60 26.43 6.80 -13.98
C SER A 60 25.24 5.83 -14.00
N TYR A 61 24.04 6.34 -13.76
CA TYR A 61 22.81 5.56 -13.83
C TYR A 61 22.13 5.74 -15.20
N PRO A 62 21.72 4.64 -15.86
CA PRO A 62 20.74 4.72 -16.94
C PRO A 62 19.45 5.38 -16.47
N GLN A 63 18.67 5.88 -17.42
CA GLN A 63 17.45 6.66 -17.15
C GLN A 63 16.49 6.00 -16.15
N SER A 64 16.24 4.71 -16.30
CA SER A 64 15.33 3.95 -15.42
C SER A 64 15.86 3.84 -13.99
N THR A 65 17.14 3.54 -13.83
CA THR A 65 17.79 3.48 -12.52
C THR A 65 17.82 4.86 -11.86
N PHE A 66 18.06 5.92 -12.65
CA PHE A 66 17.99 7.29 -12.16
C PHE A 66 16.60 7.66 -11.64
N TYR A 67 15.53 7.34 -12.40
CA TYR A 67 14.15 7.58 -11.98
C TYR A 67 13.71 6.70 -10.82
N TRP A 68 14.19 5.47 -10.71
CA TRP A 68 13.95 4.64 -9.54
C TRP A 68 14.61 5.23 -8.28
N ALA A 69 15.84 5.74 -8.40
CA ALA A 69 16.56 6.36 -7.30
C ALA A 69 15.99 7.75 -6.92
N ASN A 70 15.43 8.47 -7.91
CA ASN A 70 14.83 9.79 -7.75
C ASN A 70 13.45 9.82 -8.46
N PRO A 71 12.40 9.26 -7.84
CA PRO A 71 11.08 9.18 -8.44
C PRO A 71 10.57 10.56 -8.90
N PRO A 72 10.30 10.75 -10.21
CA PRO A 72 9.78 12.00 -10.75
C PRO A 72 8.25 12.05 -10.55
N SER A 73 7.82 12.15 -9.28
CA SER A 73 6.42 12.17 -8.87
C SER A 73 6.07 13.34 -7.97
N ASP A 74 4.82 13.84 -8.08
CA ASP A 74 4.18 14.64 -7.03
C ASP A 74 3.45 13.69 -6.08
N THR A 75 4.08 13.39 -4.95
CA THR A 75 3.50 12.58 -3.88
C THR A 75 3.00 13.48 -2.76
N SER A 76 1.71 13.37 -2.43
CA SER A 76 1.08 14.13 -1.34
C SER A 76 0.37 13.21 -0.37
N MET A 77 0.62 13.40 0.93
CA MET A 77 -0.13 12.82 2.03
C MET A 77 -1.18 13.83 2.53
N ASN A 78 -2.45 13.48 2.38
CA ASN A 78 -3.58 14.28 2.79
C ASN A 78 -4.12 13.72 4.11
N PHE A 79 -3.97 14.43 5.21
CA PHE A 79 -4.42 14.00 6.54
C PHE A 79 -5.76 14.62 6.90
N TYR A 80 -6.63 13.79 7.47
CA TYR A 80 -7.94 14.16 7.98
C TYR A 80 -8.00 13.73 9.45
N ILE A 81 -8.00 14.70 10.37
CA ILE A 81 -7.97 14.45 11.81
C ILE A 81 -9.40 14.41 12.34
N PHE A 82 -9.66 13.52 13.30
CA PHE A 82 -10.95 13.49 14.00
C PHE A 82 -10.87 14.28 15.30
N ASN A 83 -11.65 15.35 15.38
CA ASN A 83 -11.84 16.15 16.58
C ASN A 83 -12.99 15.58 17.43
N LEU A 84 -12.73 15.27 18.69
CA LEU A 84 -13.75 14.78 19.63
C LEU A 84 -14.54 15.96 20.21
N THR A 85 -15.87 15.90 20.16
CA THR A 85 -16.73 17.03 20.56
C THR A 85 -17.37 16.88 21.95
N ASN A 86 -17.39 15.66 22.50
CA ASN A 86 -18.03 15.32 23.78
C ASN A 86 -17.09 14.50 24.69
N GLY A 87 -15.84 14.93 24.85
CA GLY A 87 -14.83 14.19 25.62
C GLY A 87 -15.22 13.95 27.07
N ASP A 88 -15.79 14.96 27.74
CA ASP A 88 -16.21 14.87 29.14
C ASP A 88 -17.36 13.87 29.32
N GLU A 89 -18.35 13.87 28.43
CA GLU A 89 -19.47 12.93 28.48
C GLU A 89 -18.99 11.49 28.23
N VAL A 90 -18.02 11.30 27.33
CA VAL A 90 -17.39 9.99 27.09
C VAL A 90 -16.63 9.52 28.33
N GLU A 91 -15.87 10.39 28.98
CA GLU A 91 -15.04 10.04 30.15
C GLU A 91 -15.85 9.77 31.41
N PHE A 92 -16.81 10.63 31.73
CA PHE A 92 -17.49 10.64 33.02
C PHE A 92 -18.90 10.04 32.99
N MET A 93 -19.58 10.04 31.85
CA MET A 93 -20.97 9.55 31.72
C MET A 93 -21.08 8.25 30.93
N GLY A 94 -20.00 7.78 30.30
CA GLY A 94 -20.01 6.58 29.47
C GLY A 94 -20.76 6.78 28.14
N GLU A 95 -20.92 8.03 27.70
CA GLU A 95 -21.65 8.36 26.48
C GLU A 95 -20.88 7.95 25.22
N GLN A 96 -21.61 7.79 24.13
CA GLN A 96 -21.03 7.42 22.84
C GLN A 96 -20.18 8.57 22.26
N PRO A 97 -18.94 8.32 21.77
CA PRO A 97 -18.10 9.38 21.23
C PRO A 97 -18.66 10.00 19.94
N MET A 98 -18.59 11.34 19.86
CA MET A 98 -19.00 12.17 18.73
C MET A 98 -17.78 12.88 18.14
N ILE A 99 -17.45 12.52 16.90
CA ILE A 99 -16.26 13.02 16.21
C ILE A 99 -16.61 13.82 14.96
N VAL A 100 -15.81 14.85 14.70
CA VAL A 100 -15.90 15.70 13.51
C VAL A 100 -14.58 15.64 12.76
N GLU A 101 -14.65 15.33 11.47
CA GLU A 101 -13.47 15.31 10.60
C GLU A 101 -13.01 16.74 10.23
N ILE A 102 -11.70 16.98 10.34
CA ILE A 102 -11.04 18.24 9.97
C ILE A 102 -9.90 17.92 9.00
N GLY A 103 -9.96 18.49 7.79
CA GLY A 103 -8.94 18.29 6.76
C GLY A 103 -9.40 18.70 5.36
N PRO A 104 -8.57 18.44 4.34
CA PRO A 104 -7.24 17.84 4.44
C PRO A 104 -6.15 18.82 4.90
N PHE A 105 -5.22 18.34 5.72
CA PHE A 105 -3.88 18.91 5.89
C PHE A 105 -2.94 18.21 4.93
N VAL A 106 -2.38 18.95 3.97
CA VAL A 106 -1.61 18.37 2.87
C VAL A 106 -0.11 18.49 3.13
N ILE A 107 0.56 17.35 3.13
CA ILE A 107 2.01 17.23 3.26
C ILE A 107 2.57 16.70 1.94
N LYS A 108 3.49 17.44 1.32
CA LYS A 108 4.28 16.93 0.19
C LYS A 108 5.38 16.01 0.72
N GLU A 109 5.41 14.79 0.21
CA GLU A 109 6.46 13.81 0.49
C GLU A 109 7.46 13.80 -0.68
N ILE A 110 8.74 13.91 -0.36
CA ILE A 110 9.82 13.78 -1.35
C ILE A 110 10.65 12.57 -0.98
N GLU A 111 10.71 11.59 -1.88
CA GLU A 111 11.48 10.36 -1.73
C GLU A 111 12.79 10.45 -2.53
N LYS A 112 13.91 10.03 -1.91
CA LYS A 112 15.21 9.90 -2.56
C LYS A 112 15.98 8.71 -2.01
N LYS A 113 16.40 7.80 -2.90
CA LYS A 113 17.28 6.68 -2.53
C LYS A 113 18.72 7.17 -2.49
N LYS A 114 19.40 6.94 -1.37
CA LYS A 114 20.80 7.33 -1.11
C LYS A 114 21.64 6.08 -0.80
N SER A 115 22.97 6.22 -0.86
CA SER A 115 23.91 5.11 -0.61
C SER A 115 23.57 3.87 -1.44
N VAL A 116 23.31 4.09 -2.73
CA VAL A 116 22.95 3.03 -3.67
C VAL A 116 24.20 2.25 -4.04
N GLU A 117 24.21 0.94 -3.77
CA GLU A 117 25.35 0.06 -4.00
C GLU A 117 24.88 -1.21 -4.74
N PHE A 118 25.44 -1.45 -5.93
CA PHE A 118 25.16 -2.67 -6.68
C PHE A 118 26.08 -3.80 -6.22
N ILE A 119 25.48 -4.90 -5.78
CA ILE A 119 26.18 -6.05 -5.21
C ILE A 119 25.94 -7.31 -6.04
N ASN A 120 26.71 -8.38 -5.77
CA ASN A 120 26.55 -9.68 -6.42
C ASN A 120 26.52 -9.59 -7.96
N ASN A 121 27.53 -8.94 -8.55
CA ASN A 121 27.61 -8.71 -10.00
C ASN A 121 26.37 -7.95 -10.55
N GLN A 122 25.89 -6.95 -9.80
CA GLN A 122 24.70 -6.14 -10.11
C GLN A 122 23.38 -6.92 -10.22
N THR A 123 23.27 -8.09 -9.58
CA THR A 123 21.98 -8.83 -9.49
C THR A 123 21.11 -8.33 -8.34
N GLU A 124 21.72 -7.60 -7.41
CA GLU A 124 21.09 -7.04 -6.21
C GLU A 124 21.58 -5.60 -6.02
N VAL A 125 20.75 -4.77 -5.40
CA VAL A 125 21.09 -3.38 -5.07
C VAL A 125 20.68 -3.06 -3.64
N TYR A 126 21.61 -2.52 -2.88
CA TYR A 126 21.41 -1.97 -1.54
C TYR A 126 21.12 -0.47 -1.65
N TYR A 127 20.23 0.07 -0.82
CA TYR A 127 19.98 1.50 -0.71
C TYR A 127 19.33 1.89 0.61
N LYS A 128 19.41 3.19 0.93
CA LYS A 128 18.66 3.84 2.02
C LYS A 128 17.61 4.75 1.42
N ASN A 129 16.35 4.56 1.80
CA ASN A 129 15.26 5.32 1.22
C ASN A 129 14.87 6.52 2.09
N TYR A 130 15.34 7.71 1.71
CA TYR A 130 15.15 8.94 2.48
C TYR A 130 13.86 9.65 2.10
N LYS A 131 13.16 10.16 3.11
CA LYS A 131 11.90 10.88 2.94
C LYS A 131 11.94 12.24 3.62
N THR A 132 11.42 13.24 2.93
CA THR A 132 11.30 14.62 3.42
C THR A 132 9.83 15.04 3.34
N PHE A 133 9.35 15.68 4.41
CA PHE A 133 7.95 16.09 4.55
C PHE A 133 7.87 17.62 4.56
N ILE A 134 7.05 18.18 3.68
CA ILE A 134 6.88 19.63 3.52
C ILE A 134 5.39 19.95 3.56
N PHE A 135 4.96 20.74 4.55
CA PHE A 135 3.57 21.20 4.63
C PHE A 135 3.22 22.09 3.42
N ASN A 136 2.07 21.83 2.81
CA ASN A 136 1.55 22.59 1.68
C ASN A 136 0.24 23.30 2.08
N GLU A 137 0.36 24.60 2.38
CA GLU A 137 -0.76 25.42 2.83
C GLU A 137 -1.80 25.65 1.71
N GLU A 138 -1.35 25.83 0.47
CA GLU A 138 -2.23 26.11 -0.67
C GLU A 138 -3.16 24.93 -1.02
N LYS A 139 -2.67 23.70 -0.90
CA LYS A 139 -3.46 22.48 -1.15
C LYS A 139 -4.27 22.04 0.08
N SER A 140 -3.99 22.58 1.25
CA SER A 140 -4.73 22.29 2.49
C SER A 140 -6.10 22.98 2.48
N CYS A 141 -7.02 22.52 3.34
CA CYS A 141 -8.35 23.12 3.40
C CYS A 141 -8.28 24.61 3.84
N LYS A 142 -9.15 25.47 3.27
CA LYS A 142 -9.08 26.94 3.48
C LYS A 142 -9.21 27.38 4.94
N PHE A 143 -9.88 26.57 5.77
CA PHE A 143 -10.10 26.84 7.18
C PHE A 143 -9.20 25.99 8.09
N CYS A 144 -8.29 25.20 7.51
CA CYS A 144 -7.38 24.35 8.25
C CYS A 144 -6.15 25.16 8.67
N ASN A 145 -6.04 25.47 9.96
CA ASN A 145 -4.80 25.96 10.53
C ASN A 145 -4.13 24.84 11.33
N ARG A 146 -2.89 24.53 10.96
CA ARG A 146 -2.08 23.46 11.56
C ARG A 146 -1.77 23.65 13.05
N HIS A 147 -1.94 24.87 13.57
CA HIS A 147 -1.73 25.20 14.98
C HIS A 147 -3.02 25.22 15.81
N ASP A 148 -4.19 25.11 15.17
CA ASP A 148 -5.46 25.06 15.89
C ASP A 148 -5.51 23.80 16.76
N LYS A 149 -6.13 23.95 17.92
CA LYS A 149 -6.25 22.87 18.90
C LYS A 149 -7.33 21.89 18.48
N ILE A 150 -6.98 20.62 18.54
CA ILE A 150 -7.87 19.49 18.28
C ILE A 150 -7.97 18.70 19.57
N HIS A 151 -9.20 18.46 20.01
CA HIS A 151 -9.50 17.65 21.17
C HIS A 151 -9.39 16.17 20.79
N TYR A 152 -8.47 15.46 21.44
CA TYR A 152 -7.87 14.25 20.92
C TYR A 152 -7.57 13.23 22.04
N PRO A 153 -7.71 11.91 21.83
CA PRO A 153 -7.44 10.91 22.86
C PRO A 153 -5.96 10.80 23.22
N ASN A 154 -5.63 10.91 24.50
CA ASN A 154 -4.26 10.84 24.99
C ASN A 154 -3.65 9.42 24.82
N ILE A 155 -2.90 9.22 23.73
CA ILE A 155 -2.28 7.93 23.39
C ILE A 155 -1.40 7.41 24.52
N ILE A 156 -0.62 8.30 25.17
CA ILE A 156 0.34 7.89 26.19
C ILE A 156 -0.40 7.35 27.41
N LEU A 157 -1.40 8.09 27.89
CA LEU A 157 -2.20 7.68 29.02
C LEU A 157 -2.96 6.38 28.74
N ILE A 158 -3.62 6.27 27.58
CA ILE A 158 -4.35 5.07 27.18
C ILE A 158 -3.42 3.84 27.15
N GLY A 159 -2.20 4.00 26.61
CA GLY A 159 -1.20 2.94 26.61
C GLY A 159 -0.76 2.51 28.02
N ALA A 160 -0.65 3.46 28.95
CA ALA A 160 -0.36 3.16 30.35
C ALA A 160 -1.54 2.44 31.03
N LEU A 161 -2.78 2.87 30.79
CA LEU A 161 -4.00 2.24 31.31
C LEU A 161 -4.14 0.80 30.80
N ALA A 162 -3.85 0.54 29.52
CA ALA A 162 -3.87 -0.82 28.97
C ALA A 162 -2.85 -1.74 29.67
N GLN A 163 -1.67 -1.23 30.03
CA GLN A 163 -0.68 -1.98 30.80
C GLN A 163 -1.10 -2.19 32.26
N LEU A 164 -1.82 -1.25 32.88
CA LEU A 164 -2.39 -1.43 34.22
C LEU A 164 -3.50 -2.48 34.24
N ALA A 165 -4.28 -2.57 33.16
CA ALA A 165 -5.35 -3.54 32.98
C ALA A 165 -4.84 -4.95 32.58
N ASP A 166 -3.60 -5.09 32.11
CA ASP A 166 -3.01 -6.37 31.72
C ASP A 166 -2.82 -7.30 32.93
N PRO A 167 -3.58 -8.42 33.03
CA PRO A 167 -3.48 -9.33 34.17
C PRO A 167 -2.11 -10.00 34.30
N SER A 168 -1.33 -10.11 33.20
CA SER A 168 0.02 -10.70 33.24
C SER A 168 1.02 -9.87 34.05
N LYS A 169 0.72 -8.60 34.29
CA LYS A 169 1.52 -7.70 35.14
C LYS A 169 1.32 -7.95 36.64
N ASN A 170 0.31 -8.73 37.04
CA ASN A 170 0.03 -9.10 38.43
C ASN A 170 -0.05 -7.90 39.40
N ILE A 171 -0.60 -6.78 38.94
CA ILE A 171 -0.72 -5.55 39.74
C ILE A 171 -2.00 -5.66 40.58
N PRO A 172 -1.95 -5.56 41.92
CA PRO A 172 -3.16 -5.59 42.75
C PRO A 172 -4.09 -4.40 42.45
N PRO A 173 -5.43 -4.56 42.49
CA PRO A 173 -6.38 -3.48 42.18
C PRO A 173 -6.14 -2.18 42.98
N ILE A 174 -5.82 -2.28 44.27
CA ILE A 174 -5.52 -1.12 45.12
C ILE A 174 -4.31 -0.34 44.58
N MET A 175 -3.27 -1.05 44.12
CA MET A 175 -2.10 -0.41 43.52
C MET A 175 -2.46 0.25 42.19
N GLN A 176 -3.30 -0.38 41.37
CA GLN A 176 -3.80 0.22 40.12
C GLN A 176 -4.55 1.53 40.41
N SER A 177 -5.40 1.56 41.45
CA SER A 177 -6.09 2.78 41.89
C SER A 177 -5.12 3.87 42.32
N VAL A 178 -4.15 3.54 43.19
CA VAL A 178 -3.13 4.50 43.67
C VAL A 178 -2.29 5.06 42.51
N LEU A 179 -1.86 4.21 41.59
CA LEU A 179 -1.12 4.63 40.40
C LEU A 179 -1.97 5.54 39.50
N SER A 180 -3.25 5.20 39.29
CA SER A 180 -4.16 6.05 38.50
C SER A 180 -4.40 7.42 39.14
N ILE A 181 -4.50 7.50 40.48
CA ILE A 181 -4.57 8.78 41.20
C ILE A 181 -3.27 9.58 40.99
N GLY A 182 -2.11 8.94 41.12
CA GLY A 182 -0.82 9.58 40.90
C GLY A 182 -0.67 10.14 39.48
N ILE A 183 -1.11 9.38 38.48
CA ILE A 183 -1.13 9.80 37.07
C ILE A 183 -2.06 11.02 36.89
N GLN A 184 -3.25 11.01 37.48
CA GLN A 184 -4.15 12.17 37.39
C GLN A 184 -3.58 13.42 38.11
N LEU A 185 -2.89 13.25 39.24
CA LEU A 185 -2.26 14.35 39.99
C LEU A 185 -1.11 15.03 39.25
N ILE A 186 -0.43 14.34 38.33
CA ILE A 186 0.57 14.97 37.44
C ILE A 186 -0.07 15.69 36.24
N GLY A 187 -1.40 15.77 36.18
CA GLY A 187 -2.14 16.49 35.15
C GLY A 187 -2.37 15.69 33.87
N GLU A 188 -2.45 14.36 33.97
CA GLU A 188 -2.82 13.50 32.84
C GLU A 188 -4.33 13.30 32.77
N PHE A 189 -4.88 13.52 31.57
CA PHE A 189 -6.30 13.36 31.25
C PHE A 189 -6.46 12.48 30.01
N SER A 190 -7.61 11.83 29.90
CA SER A 190 -7.87 10.87 28.82
C SER A 190 -8.02 11.52 27.45
N PHE A 191 -8.43 12.79 27.43
CA PHE A 191 -8.49 13.62 26.23
C PHE A 191 -7.70 14.91 26.44
N ILE A 192 -7.00 15.35 25.40
CA ILE A 192 -6.08 16.50 25.45
C ILE A 192 -6.21 17.36 24.19
N ASP A 193 -5.85 18.64 24.30
CA ASP A 193 -5.90 19.61 23.21
C ASP A 193 -4.53 19.81 22.56
N VAL A 194 -4.35 19.22 21.38
CA VAL A 194 -3.07 19.21 20.67
C VAL A 194 -3.26 19.70 19.23
N SER A 195 -2.27 20.41 18.69
CA SER A 195 -2.32 20.88 17.31
C SER A 195 -2.01 19.75 16.32
N PHE A 196 -2.48 19.87 15.07
CA PHE A 196 -2.12 18.93 14.00
C PHE A 196 -0.60 18.74 13.89
N ASP A 197 0.13 19.85 13.91
CA ASP A 197 1.58 19.89 13.80
C ASP A 197 2.28 19.09 14.91
N ASP A 198 1.81 19.22 16.13
CA ASP A 198 2.38 18.54 17.29
C ASP A 198 1.99 17.06 17.33
N ILE A 199 0.76 16.71 16.96
CA ILE A 199 0.32 15.30 16.81
C ILE A 199 1.19 14.59 15.77
N MET A 200 1.49 15.26 14.66
CA MET A 200 2.11 14.62 13.50
C MET A 200 3.64 14.76 13.48
N PHE A 201 4.21 15.97 13.53
CA PHE A 201 5.61 16.20 13.14
C PHE A 201 6.49 16.84 14.23
N ASN A 202 5.99 17.85 14.96
CA ASN A 202 6.78 18.59 15.96
C ASN A 202 6.92 17.85 17.30
N GLY A 203 5.94 17.01 17.60
CA GLY A 203 5.80 16.30 18.85
C GLY A 203 5.42 17.20 20.04
N TYR A 204 4.48 16.75 20.86
CA TYR A 204 4.09 17.42 22.10
C TYR A 204 4.78 16.81 23.33
N HIS A 205 4.90 17.62 24.38
CA HIS A 205 5.30 17.16 25.70
C HIS A 205 4.08 16.58 26.41
N ASP A 206 4.25 15.38 26.94
CA ASP A 206 3.27 14.65 27.73
C ASP A 206 3.74 14.66 29.19
N ASN A 207 2.82 14.80 30.15
CA ASN A 207 3.19 14.97 31.56
C ASN A 207 3.71 13.65 32.13
N LEU A 208 3.16 12.49 31.73
CA LEU A 208 3.62 11.17 32.14
C LEU A 208 5.02 10.87 31.58
N LEU A 209 5.28 11.18 30.31
CA LEU A 209 6.61 11.05 29.73
C LEU A 209 7.61 12.00 30.40
N THR A 210 7.21 13.25 30.65
CA THR A 210 8.07 14.25 31.29
C THR A 210 8.41 13.85 32.71
N PHE A 211 7.40 13.41 33.49
CA PHE A 211 7.58 12.89 34.83
C PHE A 211 8.49 11.65 34.82
N GLY A 212 8.23 10.69 33.94
CA GLY A 212 9.01 9.47 33.83
C GLY A 212 10.49 9.65 33.52
N ASN A 213 10.83 10.72 32.82
CA ASN A 213 12.22 11.07 32.52
C ASN A 213 12.86 11.99 33.57
N SER A 214 12.10 12.44 34.57
CA SER A 214 12.57 13.37 35.61
C SER A 214 13.48 12.71 36.64
N ASP A 215 14.32 13.52 37.29
CA ASP A 215 15.18 13.04 38.38
C ASP A 215 14.38 12.69 39.64
N LEU A 216 13.20 13.28 39.82
CA LEU A 216 12.26 12.89 40.87
C LEU A 216 11.79 11.46 40.66
N PHE A 217 11.36 11.09 39.45
CA PHE A 217 10.96 9.72 39.17
C PHE A 217 12.10 8.74 39.38
N LYS A 218 13.31 9.03 38.88
CA LYS A 218 14.49 8.21 39.15
C LYS A 218 14.80 8.06 40.64
N PHE A 219 14.65 9.14 41.41
CA PHE A 219 14.82 9.11 42.86
C PHE A 219 13.80 8.18 43.52
N ILE A 220 12.51 8.31 43.19
CA ILE A 220 11.44 7.49 43.75
C ILE A 220 11.61 6.02 43.33
N ASP A 221 11.89 5.76 42.05
CA ASP A 221 12.12 4.42 41.52
C ASP A 221 13.29 3.72 42.24
N ASN A 222 14.40 4.41 42.44
CA ASN A 222 15.58 3.87 43.12
C ASN A 222 15.39 3.66 44.64
N HIS A 223 14.59 4.50 45.32
CA HIS A 223 14.40 4.42 46.78
C HIS A 223 13.22 3.53 47.20
N PHE A 224 12.16 3.49 46.40
CA PHE A 224 10.91 2.79 46.72
C PHE A 224 10.68 1.54 45.85
N GLY A 225 11.49 1.32 44.80
CA GLY A 225 11.54 0.05 44.08
C GLY A 225 12.07 -1.06 44.98
N LYS A 226 11.19 -1.97 45.41
CA LYS A 226 11.58 -3.09 46.28
C LYS A 226 12.53 -4.05 45.55
N ASN A 227 13.68 -4.37 46.14
CA ASN A 227 14.57 -5.47 45.71
C ASN A 227 14.85 -5.54 44.18
N GLY A 228 15.06 -4.38 43.53
CA GLY A 228 15.36 -4.32 42.09
C GLY A 228 14.14 -4.37 41.15
N SER A 229 12.91 -4.31 41.67
CA SER A 229 11.70 -4.12 40.85
C SER A 229 11.40 -2.62 40.67
N LYS A 230 11.08 -2.21 39.43
CA LYS A 230 10.63 -0.85 39.09
C LYS A 230 9.38 -0.45 39.89
N LEU A 231 9.28 0.81 40.27
CA LEU A 231 8.13 1.43 40.94
C LEU A 231 6.88 1.37 40.08
N LEU A 232 7.01 1.70 38.80
CA LEU A 232 5.95 1.47 37.83
C LEU A 232 6.08 0.05 37.28
N PRO A 233 5.00 -0.73 37.27
CA PRO A 233 4.98 -2.08 36.71
C PRO A 233 5.00 -2.09 35.16
N PHE A 234 5.12 -0.91 34.55
CA PHE A 234 5.19 -0.69 33.12
C PHE A 234 6.39 0.16 32.75
N ASP A 235 6.91 -0.08 31.55
CA ASP A 235 8.04 0.67 31.02
C ASP A 235 7.55 2.00 30.47
N ILE A 236 8.04 3.10 31.04
CA ILE A 236 7.83 4.42 30.43
C ILE A 236 8.68 4.46 29.15
N PRO A 237 8.07 4.79 28.01
CA PRO A 237 8.81 4.87 26.75
C PRO A 237 9.94 5.90 26.85
N ASN A 238 11.14 5.51 26.41
CA ASN A 238 12.26 6.45 26.30
C ASN A 238 12.07 7.35 25.06
N MET A 239 11.15 8.30 25.19
CA MET A 239 10.87 9.35 24.21
C MET A 239 10.67 10.67 24.93
N LYS A 240 11.18 11.75 24.34
CA LYS A 240 11.08 13.11 24.91
C LYS A 240 9.76 13.79 24.60
N LYS A 241 9.16 13.43 23.47
CA LYS A 241 7.95 14.00 22.91
C LYS A 241 7.15 12.90 22.22
N MET A 242 5.84 13.03 22.25
CA MET A 242 4.93 12.16 21.53
C MET A 242 4.54 12.80 20.20
N GLY A 243 4.61 12.03 19.11
CA GLY A 243 4.13 12.42 17.79
C GLY A 243 4.29 11.27 16.78
N ILE A 244 3.36 11.14 15.84
CA ILE A 244 3.26 9.97 14.93
C ILE A 244 4.45 9.89 13.98
N PHE A 245 4.81 11.03 13.36
CA PHE A 245 5.95 11.22 12.47
C PHE A 245 7.03 12.13 13.11
N TYR A 246 7.12 12.14 14.44
CA TYR A 246 8.14 12.93 15.13
C TYR A 246 9.56 12.44 14.80
N GLY A 247 10.41 13.36 14.32
CA GLY A 247 11.79 13.05 13.94
C GLY A 247 11.92 12.22 12.67
N TYR A 248 10.93 12.25 11.76
CA TYR A 248 10.98 11.56 10.47
C TYR A 248 11.58 12.39 9.33
N ASN A 249 11.58 13.71 9.47
CA ASN A 249 11.98 14.58 8.38
C ASN A 249 13.45 14.40 7.99
N ASN A 250 13.71 14.15 6.70
CA ASN A 250 15.04 13.86 6.15
C ASN A 250 15.73 12.65 6.82
N THR A 251 14.94 11.64 7.19
CA THR A 251 15.43 10.32 7.66
C THR A 251 15.07 9.23 6.65
N ASN A 252 15.61 8.03 6.83
CA ASN A 252 15.28 6.88 5.98
C ASN A 252 14.30 5.91 6.64
N ASP A 253 13.49 5.23 5.83
CA ASP A 253 12.59 4.15 6.27
C ASP A 253 13.29 2.78 6.27
N GLU A 254 14.47 2.76 6.90
CA GLU A 254 15.43 1.66 6.96
C GLU A 254 16.22 1.42 5.66
N ASP A 255 17.04 0.39 5.72
CA ASP A 255 17.91 -0.05 4.64
C ASP A 255 17.25 -1.22 3.88
N TYR A 256 17.35 -1.18 2.56
CA TYR A 256 16.77 -2.18 1.66
C TYR A 256 17.85 -2.90 0.86
N VAL A 257 17.63 -4.18 0.60
CA VAL A 257 18.29 -4.92 -0.49
C VAL A 257 17.21 -5.49 -1.38
N ILE A 258 17.25 -5.18 -2.68
CA ILE A 258 16.27 -5.65 -3.66
C ILE A 258 16.95 -6.34 -4.85
N LYS A 259 16.20 -7.16 -5.57
CA LYS A 259 16.59 -7.73 -6.86
C LYS A 259 16.54 -6.67 -7.96
N THR A 260 17.59 -6.62 -8.79
CA THR A 260 17.70 -5.65 -9.89
C THR A 260 16.98 -6.07 -11.17
N GLY A 261 16.57 -7.34 -11.27
CA GLY A 261 15.97 -7.92 -12.47
C GLY A 261 16.97 -8.41 -13.53
N LYS A 262 18.29 -8.27 -13.28
CA LYS A 262 19.36 -8.66 -14.21
C LYS A 262 19.36 -10.16 -14.50
N ASP A 263 19.23 -10.98 -13.46
CA ASP A 263 19.13 -12.43 -13.52
C ASP A 263 17.72 -12.89 -13.96
N ASN A 264 16.70 -12.36 -13.29
CA ASN A 264 15.31 -12.64 -13.59
C ASN A 264 14.46 -11.36 -13.51
N ILE A 265 14.01 -10.88 -14.66
CA ILE A 265 13.17 -9.68 -14.77
C ILE A 265 11.84 -9.79 -14.02
N ASN A 266 11.33 -11.00 -13.78
CA ASN A 266 10.08 -11.19 -13.02
C ASN A 266 10.29 -11.05 -11.51
N GLU A 267 11.53 -10.99 -11.03
CA GLU A 267 11.85 -10.66 -9.63
C GLU A 267 12.30 -9.21 -9.46
N TYR A 268 12.22 -8.39 -10.52
CA TYR A 268 12.57 -6.98 -10.48
C TYR A 268 11.86 -6.24 -9.33
N GLY A 269 12.64 -5.54 -8.49
CA GLY A 269 12.11 -4.78 -7.36
C GLY A 269 11.74 -5.60 -6.13
N LYS A 270 11.84 -6.93 -6.18
CA LYS A 270 11.54 -7.82 -5.04
C LYS A 270 12.50 -7.56 -3.89
N ILE A 271 11.93 -7.36 -2.70
CA ILE A 271 12.71 -7.13 -1.48
C ILE A 271 13.32 -8.45 -1.00
N LEU A 272 14.63 -8.43 -0.76
CA LEU A 272 15.37 -9.53 -0.14
C LEU A 272 15.52 -9.29 1.36
N THR A 273 15.84 -8.06 1.75
CA THR A 273 15.92 -7.63 3.15
C THR A 273 15.39 -6.22 3.34
N TRP A 274 14.80 -5.98 4.51
CA TRP A 274 14.43 -4.68 5.03
C TRP A 274 14.96 -4.57 6.46
N ALA A 275 15.59 -3.46 6.82
CA ALA A 275 16.27 -3.28 8.10
C ALA A 275 17.28 -4.40 8.43
N GLY A 276 17.98 -4.90 7.41
CA GLY A 276 18.96 -5.99 7.54
C GLY A 276 18.36 -7.39 7.76
N SER A 277 17.03 -7.56 7.76
CA SER A 277 16.36 -8.84 7.99
C SER A 277 15.50 -9.28 6.80
N LYS A 278 15.39 -10.60 6.59
CA LYS A 278 14.51 -11.22 5.57
C LYS A 278 13.05 -11.35 6.04
N THR A 279 12.83 -11.27 7.35
CA THR A 279 11.52 -11.39 7.97
C THR A 279 11.35 -10.30 9.02
N LEU A 280 10.12 -9.85 9.21
CA LEU A 280 9.76 -8.93 10.27
C LEU A 280 10.04 -9.55 11.65
N PRO A 281 10.28 -8.73 12.68
CA PRO A 281 10.47 -9.18 14.06
C PRO A 281 9.27 -9.96 14.65
N GLN A 282 9.56 -10.87 15.59
CA GLN A 282 8.55 -11.69 16.27
C GLN A 282 7.58 -10.88 17.15
N ASN A 283 8.03 -9.74 17.67
CA ASN A 283 7.18 -8.83 18.44
C ASN A 283 6.21 -8.03 17.57
N PHE A 284 6.34 -8.04 16.24
CA PHE A 284 5.37 -7.39 15.35
C PHE A 284 4.21 -8.35 15.09
N TRP A 285 4.52 -9.57 14.63
CA TRP A 285 3.52 -10.56 14.23
C TRP A 285 3.83 -11.97 14.76
N SER A 286 2.80 -12.69 15.18
CA SER A 286 2.97 -13.95 15.92
C SER A 286 3.35 -15.14 15.05
N THR A 287 2.86 -15.22 13.81
CA THR A 287 3.13 -16.33 12.88
C THR A 287 4.27 -16.02 11.91
N GLN A 288 4.95 -17.06 11.42
CA GLN A 288 6.00 -16.90 10.40
C GLN A 288 5.45 -16.32 9.11
N SER A 289 4.26 -16.74 8.67
CA SER A 289 3.61 -16.23 7.46
C SER A 289 3.37 -14.71 7.52
N ALA A 290 2.90 -14.20 8.65
CA ALA A 290 2.64 -12.77 8.85
C ALA A 290 3.91 -11.92 8.88
N ARG A 291 5.06 -12.53 9.20
CA ARG A 291 6.37 -11.86 9.22
C ARG A 291 7.10 -11.86 7.88
N MET A 292 6.57 -12.54 6.86
CA MET A 292 7.22 -12.57 5.55
C MET A 292 7.16 -11.19 4.90
N ILE A 293 8.30 -10.77 4.34
CA ILE A 293 8.41 -9.58 3.50
C ILE A 293 8.28 -10.05 2.06
N ASN A 294 7.10 -9.85 1.48
CA ASN A 294 6.77 -10.32 0.14
C ASN A 294 6.64 -9.15 -0.84
N GLY A 295 7.10 -9.35 -2.07
CA GLY A 295 6.93 -8.41 -3.17
C GLY A 295 7.91 -7.25 -3.19
N SER A 296 7.53 -6.17 -3.86
CA SER A 296 8.30 -4.93 -3.93
C SER A 296 7.92 -3.94 -2.84
N ASP A 297 8.71 -2.87 -2.69
CA ASP A 297 8.37 -1.73 -1.84
C ASP A 297 7.08 -1.07 -2.33
N SER A 298 6.06 -1.10 -1.48
CA SER A 298 4.76 -0.45 -1.66
C SER A 298 4.13 -0.73 -3.03
N GLY A 299 4.43 -1.90 -3.61
CA GLY A 299 3.92 -2.34 -4.90
C GLY A 299 4.42 -1.52 -6.10
N SER A 300 5.40 -0.64 -5.92
CA SER A 300 5.86 0.31 -6.96
C SER A 300 6.43 -0.35 -8.22
N LEU A 301 7.02 -1.54 -8.09
CA LEU A 301 7.65 -2.29 -9.16
C LEU A 301 7.05 -3.69 -9.23
N GLN A 302 6.62 -4.12 -10.41
CA GLN A 302 6.01 -5.43 -10.63
C GLN A 302 6.67 -6.14 -11.81
N HIS A 303 6.41 -7.44 -11.95
CA HIS A 303 6.89 -8.21 -13.09
C HIS A 303 6.27 -7.73 -14.42
N MET A 304 6.95 -8.03 -15.52
CA MET A 304 6.42 -7.73 -16.86
C MET A 304 5.23 -8.61 -17.22
N GLU A 305 4.44 -8.16 -18.19
CA GLU A 305 3.30 -8.87 -18.79
C GLU A 305 2.28 -9.31 -17.73
N ILE A 306 1.89 -8.38 -16.85
CA ILE A 306 0.90 -8.61 -15.80
C ILE A 306 -0.43 -9.04 -16.42
N LYS A 307 -1.01 -10.09 -15.84
CA LYS A 307 -2.31 -10.64 -16.21
C LYS A 307 -3.34 -10.30 -15.14
N LYS A 308 -4.60 -10.25 -15.56
CA LYS A 308 -5.75 -10.05 -14.66
C LYS A 308 -5.92 -11.17 -13.62
N SER A 309 -5.33 -12.34 -13.87
CA SER A 309 -5.31 -13.47 -12.94
C SER A 309 -4.21 -13.40 -11.89
N ASP A 310 -3.27 -12.46 -12.02
CA ASP A 310 -2.11 -12.40 -11.15
C ASP A 310 -2.50 -11.86 -9.78
N THR A 311 -1.75 -12.27 -8.76
CA THR A 311 -1.80 -11.69 -7.42
C THR A 311 -0.46 -11.02 -7.18
N LEU A 312 -0.48 -9.71 -6.93
CA LEU A 312 0.72 -8.89 -6.83
C LEU A 312 1.02 -8.61 -5.35
N PRO A 313 1.99 -9.31 -4.74
CA PRO A 313 2.38 -9.04 -3.37
C PRO A 313 3.14 -7.71 -3.28
N GLN A 314 2.96 -7.00 -2.18
CA GLN A 314 3.73 -5.81 -1.83
C GLN A 314 4.05 -5.80 -0.34
N PHE A 315 5.18 -5.19 0.02
CA PHE A 315 5.50 -4.85 1.41
C PHE A 315 5.35 -3.36 1.60
N ASN A 316 4.48 -2.95 2.53
CA ASN A 316 4.31 -1.54 2.87
C ASN A 316 5.00 -1.26 4.21
N SER A 317 6.11 -0.52 4.16
CA SER A 317 6.93 -0.23 5.35
C SER A 317 6.17 0.60 6.40
N TYR A 318 5.23 1.46 5.98
CA TYR A 318 4.42 2.28 6.88
C TYR A 318 3.34 1.48 7.61
N LEU A 319 2.81 0.45 6.96
CA LEU A 319 1.81 -0.45 7.53
C LEU A 319 2.41 -1.71 8.18
N CYS A 320 3.74 -1.85 8.12
CA CYS A 320 4.52 -2.88 8.80
C CYS A 320 4.18 -4.32 8.40
N ARG A 321 3.64 -4.55 7.20
CA ARG A 321 3.29 -5.88 6.71
C ARG A 321 3.19 -5.94 5.20
N SER A 322 3.13 -7.16 4.69
CA SER A 322 2.80 -7.42 3.30
C SER A 322 1.30 -7.53 3.05
N PHE A 323 0.91 -7.16 1.83
CA PHE A 323 -0.45 -7.23 1.29
C PHE A 323 -0.43 -7.85 -0.10
N ASP A 324 -1.49 -8.55 -0.44
CA ASP A 324 -1.71 -9.09 -1.77
C ASP A 324 -2.72 -8.24 -2.52
N MET A 325 -2.33 -7.71 -3.69
CA MET A 325 -3.23 -6.96 -4.56
C MET A 325 -3.81 -7.88 -5.64
N VAL A 326 -5.11 -7.70 -5.92
CA VAL A 326 -5.84 -8.44 -6.95
C VAL A 326 -6.45 -7.46 -7.95
N TYR A 327 -6.66 -7.92 -9.18
CA TYR A 327 -7.28 -7.12 -10.24
C TYR A 327 -8.71 -6.69 -9.85
N GLU A 328 -9.06 -5.42 -10.10
CA GLU A 328 -10.42 -4.90 -9.98
C GLU A 328 -11.03 -4.61 -11.36
N GLU A 329 -10.39 -3.75 -12.13
CA GLU A 329 -10.94 -3.21 -13.38
C GLU A 329 -9.85 -2.70 -14.34
N ASP A 330 -10.23 -2.51 -15.60
CA ASP A 330 -9.41 -1.81 -16.59
C ASP A 330 -9.51 -0.30 -16.34
N GLY A 331 -8.40 0.41 -16.52
CA GLY A 331 -8.30 1.85 -16.35
C GLY A 331 -7.46 2.51 -17.43
N VAL A 332 -7.44 3.85 -17.41
CA VAL A 332 -6.60 4.67 -18.30
C VAL A 332 -6.02 5.82 -17.49
N ILE A 333 -4.69 5.98 -17.52
CA ILE A 333 -3.98 7.09 -16.87
C ILE A 333 -3.18 7.83 -17.95
N ALA A 334 -3.48 9.11 -18.17
CA ALA A 334 -2.81 9.94 -19.19
C ALA A 334 -2.74 9.28 -20.59
N ASP A 335 -3.86 8.71 -21.04
CA ASP A 335 -4.01 7.93 -22.29
C ASP A 335 -3.19 6.62 -22.37
N ILE A 336 -2.66 6.15 -21.24
CA ILE A 336 -1.97 4.86 -21.12
C ILE A 336 -2.96 3.84 -20.55
N PRO A 337 -3.23 2.73 -21.26
CA PRO A 337 -4.02 1.63 -20.72
C PRO A 337 -3.38 1.07 -19.45
N ALA A 338 -4.19 0.82 -18.44
CA ALA A 338 -3.73 0.38 -17.13
C ALA A 338 -4.66 -0.69 -16.55
N TYR A 339 -4.12 -1.55 -15.68
CA TYR A 339 -4.91 -2.41 -14.82
C TYR A 339 -4.94 -1.84 -13.41
N LYS A 340 -6.14 -1.72 -12.85
CA LYS A 340 -6.33 -1.35 -11.46
C LYS A 340 -6.24 -2.60 -10.60
N PHE A 341 -5.23 -2.65 -9.75
CA PHE A 341 -5.10 -3.66 -8.72
C PHE A 341 -5.40 -3.03 -7.36
N TYR A 342 -6.04 -3.77 -6.46
CA TYR A 342 -6.40 -3.29 -5.12
C TYR A 342 -6.19 -4.35 -4.05
N VAL A 343 -6.06 -3.92 -2.80
CA VAL A 343 -6.00 -4.83 -1.66
C VAL A 343 -7.43 -5.18 -1.20
N PRO A 344 -7.85 -6.45 -1.30
CA PRO A 344 -9.20 -6.87 -0.95
C PRO A 344 -9.41 -6.93 0.57
N TYR A 345 -10.68 -6.90 0.99
CA TYR A 345 -11.13 -7.00 2.37
C TYR A 345 -10.45 -8.14 3.15
N ASP A 346 -10.31 -9.30 2.50
CA ASP A 346 -9.60 -10.48 3.00
C ASP A 346 -8.22 -10.23 3.62
N ASN A 347 -7.49 -9.20 3.20
CA ASN A 347 -6.19 -8.88 3.80
C ASN A 347 -6.31 -8.21 5.19
N TYR A 348 -7.46 -7.56 5.44
CA TYR A 348 -7.80 -6.86 6.68
C TYR A 348 -8.66 -7.70 7.63
N ASP A 349 -9.15 -8.86 7.19
CA ASP A 349 -9.90 -9.78 8.05
C ASP A 349 -8.95 -10.64 8.89
N THR A 350 -8.67 -10.21 10.12
CA THR A 350 -7.82 -10.94 11.07
C THR A 350 -8.49 -12.19 11.64
N THR A 351 -9.79 -12.40 11.40
CA THR A 351 -10.53 -13.58 11.85
C THR A 351 -10.32 -14.79 10.93
N LEU A 352 -9.81 -14.58 9.72
CA LEU A 352 -9.41 -15.66 8.80
C LEU A 352 -8.16 -16.41 9.29
N GLU A 353 -8.10 -17.70 8.98
CA GLU A 353 -6.96 -18.57 9.33
C GLU A 353 -5.62 -17.99 8.83
N LYS A 354 -5.57 -17.57 7.57
CA LYS A 354 -4.37 -17.01 6.92
C LYS A 354 -3.83 -15.76 7.64
N ASN A 355 -4.69 -15.03 8.36
CA ASN A 355 -4.36 -13.77 9.02
C ASN A 355 -4.28 -13.86 10.54
N LYS A 356 -4.33 -15.07 11.12
CA LYS A 356 -4.16 -15.30 12.58
C LYS A 356 -2.95 -14.57 13.17
N GLY A 357 -1.87 -14.45 12.40
CA GLY A 357 -0.64 -13.76 12.81
C GLY A 357 -0.75 -12.26 13.06
N PHE A 358 -1.80 -11.62 12.51
CA PHE A 358 -2.07 -10.18 12.63
C PHE A 358 -3.11 -9.86 13.72
N ARG A 359 -3.56 -10.86 14.48
CA ARG A 359 -4.56 -10.65 15.53
C ARG A 359 -4.01 -9.82 16.67
N TYR A 360 -4.86 -8.92 17.17
CA TYR A 360 -4.58 -8.25 18.41
C TYR A 360 -4.66 -9.23 19.58
N ALA A 361 -3.66 -9.21 20.45
CA ALA A 361 -3.58 -10.13 21.58
C ALA A 361 -4.59 -9.79 22.69
N ASN A 362 -5.06 -8.54 22.77
CA ASN A 362 -6.03 -8.07 23.77
C ASN A 362 -5.68 -8.56 25.18
N ARG A 363 -4.51 -8.14 25.67
CA ARG A 363 -3.94 -8.62 26.94
C ARG A 363 -4.75 -8.13 28.14
N GLU A 364 -5.34 -6.96 28.02
CA GLU A 364 -6.29 -6.31 28.90
C GLU A 364 -7.65 -7.02 28.99
N LYS A 365 -7.93 -7.98 28.08
CA LYS A 365 -9.16 -8.78 28.03
C LYS A 365 -10.45 -7.96 27.95
N ILE A 366 -10.40 -6.84 27.22
CA ILE A 366 -11.54 -5.94 27.07
C ILE A 366 -12.34 -6.29 25.82
N ASN A 367 -13.67 -6.33 25.95
CA ASN A 367 -14.54 -6.41 24.79
C ASN A 367 -14.83 -4.99 24.26
N TYR A 368 -14.05 -4.56 23.26
CA TYR A 368 -14.17 -3.25 22.62
C TYR A 368 -15.43 -3.08 21.76
N PHE A 369 -16.03 -4.18 21.30
CA PHE A 369 -17.20 -4.16 20.44
C PHE A 369 -18.21 -5.21 20.90
N PRO A 370 -18.93 -4.96 22.02
CA PRO A 370 -19.86 -5.93 22.59
C PRO A 370 -21.05 -6.27 21.68
N GLN A 371 -21.33 -5.42 20.69
CA GLN A 371 -22.38 -5.65 19.69
C GLN A 371 -21.93 -6.61 18.56
N TRP A 372 -20.66 -7.01 18.52
CA TRP A 372 -20.09 -7.90 17.50
C TRP A 372 -19.55 -9.20 18.13
N PRO A 373 -19.74 -10.37 17.47
CA PRO A 373 -20.49 -10.57 16.22
C PRO A 373 -22.00 -10.55 16.44
N LYS A 374 -22.73 -9.99 15.47
CA LYS A 374 -24.20 -10.00 15.48
C LYS A 374 -24.70 -11.32 14.90
N CYS A 375 -24.93 -12.30 15.77
CA CYS A 375 -25.40 -13.62 15.37
C CYS A 375 -26.93 -13.64 15.23
N ASN A 376 -27.42 -14.11 14.08
CA ASN A 376 -28.85 -14.28 13.85
C ASN A 376 -29.34 -15.57 14.51
N ASN A 377 -30.48 -15.51 15.23
CA ASN A 377 -31.10 -16.65 15.90
C ASN A 377 -31.50 -17.82 14.96
N ASN A 378 -31.45 -17.62 13.63
CA ASN A 378 -31.77 -18.65 12.64
C ASN A 378 -30.54 -19.45 12.15
N GLU A 379 -29.32 -18.98 12.43
CA GLU A 379 -28.07 -19.68 12.02
C GLU A 379 -27.58 -20.70 13.07
N THR A 380 -28.19 -20.71 14.25
CA THR A 380 -27.95 -21.66 15.35
C THR A 380 -28.56 -23.05 15.10
N SER A 381 -29.16 -23.30 13.93
CA SER A 381 -30.02 -24.47 13.68
C SER A 381 -29.29 -25.74 13.20
N LYS A 382 -27.96 -25.78 13.21
CA LYS A 382 -27.22 -27.05 13.11
C LYS A 382 -26.58 -27.34 14.46
N ILE A 383 -27.38 -27.95 15.34
CA ILE A 383 -26.88 -28.61 16.54
C ILE A 383 -25.94 -29.72 16.06
N TYR A 384 -24.65 -29.43 16.07
CA TYR A 384 -23.64 -30.47 15.96
C TYR A 384 -23.44 -31.03 17.37
N ASP A 385 -23.66 -32.33 17.55
CA ASP A 385 -23.55 -33.00 18.86
C ASP A 385 -22.11 -32.99 19.43
N ASP A 386 -21.12 -32.55 18.65
CA ASP A 386 -19.70 -32.62 18.99
C ASP A 386 -18.99 -31.27 18.77
N CYS A 387 -18.97 -30.44 19.82
CA CYS A 387 -18.30 -29.14 19.82
C CYS A 387 -16.77 -29.22 19.66
N SER A 388 -16.15 -30.39 19.82
CA SER A 388 -14.69 -30.54 19.73
C SER A 388 -14.14 -30.33 18.30
N LYS A 389 -15.01 -30.43 17.28
CA LYS A 389 -14.64 -30.29 15.86
C LYS A 389 -14.76 -28.86 15.33
N ILE A 390 -15.31 -27.94 16.13
CA ILE A 390 -15.58 -26.58 15.71
C ILE A 390 -14.44 -25.68 16.20
N ASP A 391 -13.71 -25.11 15.26
CA ASP A 391 -12.68 -24.12 15.57
C ASP A 391 -13.35 -22.76 15.82
N CYS A 392 -13.58 -22.40 17.09
CA CYS A 392 -14.13 -21.09 17.46
C CYS A 392 -13.13 -19.95 17.28
N THR A 393 -11.89 -20.22 16.87
CA THR A 393 -10.90 -19.19 16.61
C THR A 393 -11.05 -18.56 15.23
N ILE A 394 -11.91 -19.06 14.33
CA ILE A 394 -12.11 -18.50 12.99
C ILE A 394 -13.45 -17.76 12.86
N GLY A 395 -13.44 -16.65 12.11
CA GLY A 395 -14.58 -15.73 11.94
C GLY A 395 -15.91 -16.40 11.59
N PRO A 396 -15.97 -17.27 10.57
CA PRO A 396 -17.22 -17.93 10.16
C PRO A 396 -17.88 -18.80 11.24
N ASN A 397 -17.12 -19.26 12.24
CA ASN A 397 -17.62 -20.12 13.30
C ASN A 397 -18.07 -19.36 14.55
N LEU A 398 -17.80 -18.05 14.66
CA LEU A 398 -18.05 -17.29 15.90
C LEU A 398 -19.52 -17.31 16.34
N CYS A 399 -20.45 -17.43 15.38
CA CYS A 399 -21.89 -17.51 15.64
C CYS A 399 -22.43 -18.93 15.83
N ASN A 400 -21.56 -19.95 15.83
CA ASN A 400 -21.95 -21.31 16.11
C ASN A 400 -22.35 -21.46 17.59
N SER A 401 -23.32 -22.33 17.90
CA SER A 401 -23.78 -22.61 19.27
C SER A 401 -22.69 -23.13 20.22
N CYS A 402 -21.62 -23.72 19.70
CA CYS A 402 -20.47 -24.16 20.47
C CYS A 402 -19.48 -23.03 20.83
N CYS A 403 -19.62 -21.86 20.21
CA CYS A 403 -18.73 -20.71 20.39
C CYS A 403 -19.42 -19.62 21.21
N ASN A 404 -18.62 -18.86 21.97
CA ASN A 404 -19.12 -17.75 22.78
C ASN A 404 -18.91 -16.41 22.07
N GLY A 405 -19.40 -16.29 20.84
CA GLY A 405 -19.22 -15.11 20.00
C GLY A 405 -17.74 -14.79 19.79
N SER A 406 -17.33 -13.55 20.12
CA SER A 406 -15.95 -13.08 19.98
C SER A 406 -15.01 -13.53 21.11
N PHE A 407 -15.52 -14.18 22.16
CA PHE A 407 -14.70 -14.65 23.29
C PHE A 407 -13.97 -15.95 22.93
N VAL A 408 -12.64 -15.86 22.80
CA VAL A 408 -11.75 -16.93 22.34
C VAL A 408 -10.47 -16.92 23.17
N ASP A 409 -9.99 -18.09 23.60
CA ASP A 409 -8.72 -18.26 24.34
C ASP A 409 -8.57 -17.36 25.58
N GLY A 410 -9.69 -17.06 26.26
CA GLY A 410 -9.68 -16.23 27.47
C GLY A 410 -9.60 -14.71 27.23
N THR A 411 -9.80 -14.26 25.99
CA THR A 411 -9.88 -12.85 25.60
C THR A 411 -10.93 -12.64 24.49
N TYR A 412 -11.05 -11.42 23.97
CA TYR A 412 -11.99 -11.08 22.88
C TYR A 412 -11.24 -10.76 21.58
N LEU A 413 -11.70 -11.35 20.49
CA LEU A 413 -11.26 -10.99 19.14
C LEU A 413 -11.78 -9.61 18.75
N LEU A 414 -10.98 -8.86 18.00
CA LEU A 414 -11.46 -7.66 17.34
C LEU A 414 -12.26 -8.02 16.07
N PRO A 415 -13.26 -7.20 15.69
CA PRO A 415 -13.91 -7.31 14.40
C PRO A 415 -12.90 -7.20 13.25
N PRO A 416 -13.20 -7.81 12.08
CA PRO A 416 -12.36 -7.68 10.91
C PRO A 416 -12.32 -6.24 10.38
N GLY A 417 -11.35 -5.95 9.50
CA GLY A 417 -11.16 -4.62 8.92
C GLY A 417 -10.11 -3.76 9.64
N MET A 418 -9.55 -4.26 10.76
CA MET A 418 -8.51 -3.60 11.52
C MET A 418 -7.50 -4.58 12.12
N TYR A 419 -6.31 -4.09 12.44
CA TYR A 419 -5.23 -4.85 13.07
C TYR A 419 -4.30 -3.91 13.86
N PRO A 420 -3.58 -4.38 14.89
CA PRO A 420 -2.71 -3.52 15.70
C PRO A 420 -1.51 -3.01 14.90
N ILE A 421 -0.98 -1.85 15.24
CA ILE A 421 0.23 -1.31 14.63
C ILE A 421 1.44 -2.10 15.12
N GLY A 422 2.06 -2.89 14.23
CA GLY A 422 3.24 -3.70 14.57
C GLY A 422 4.54 -2.90 14.70
N CYS A 423 4.67 -1.78 13.98
CA CYS A 423 5.89 -0.97 13.96
C CYS A 423 5.59 0.52 13.78
N TYR A 424 6.54 1.36 14.16
CA TYR A 424 6.56 2.75 13.75
C TYR A 424 6.60 2.83 12.22
N PRO A 425 5.81 3.70 11.57
CA PRO A 425 5.72 3.71 10.11
C PRO A 425 7.10 3.77 9.44
N GLY A 426 7.53 2.70 8.76
CA GLY A 426 8.83 2.67 8.09
C GLY A 426 10.05 2.51 9.00
N ARG A 427 9.88 2.10 10.27
CA ARG A 427 11.00 1.81 11.17
C ARG A 427 10.88 0.41 11.76
N ALA A 428 12.00 -0.31 11.89
CA ALA A 428 12.05 -1.64 12.48
C ALA A 428 11.97 -1.63 14.02
N LYS A 429 11.04 -0.84 14.57
CA LYS A 429 10.80 -0.67 16.00
C LYS A 429 9.30 -0.69 16.28
N ALA A 430 8.87 -1.47 17.27
CA ALA A 430 7.47 -1.49 17.71
C ALA A 430 7.12 -0.18 18.43
N PRO A 431 5.92 0.39 18.21
CA PRO A 431 5.44 1.48 19.04
C PRO A 431 5.19 0.97 20.46
N PRO A 432 5.48 1.78 21.49
CA PRO A 432 5.25 1.41 22.89
C PRO A 432 3.81 1.68 23.34
N PHE A 433 2.96 2.16 22.42
CA PHE A 433 1.57 2.52 22.64
C PHE A 433 0.65 1.65 21.79
N LEU A 434 -0.59 1.53 22.25
CA LEU A 434 -1.59 0.68 21.64
C LEU A 434 -2.38 1.45 20.59
N LEU A 435 -2.15 1.14 19.32
CA LEU A 435 -2.83 1.73 18.17
C LEU A 435 -3.21 0.66 17.15
N PHE A 436 -4.17 0.98 16.29
CA PHE A 436 -4.69 0.08 15.25
C PHE A 436 -4.72 0.76 13.89
N PHE A 437 -4.36 0.01 12.85
CA PHE A 437 -4.66 0.38 11.47
C PHE A 437 -6.02 -0.14 11.04
N SER A 438 -6.74 0.65 10.25
CA SER A 438 -7.96 0.24 9.55
C SER A 438 -8.08 0.96 8.20
N ALA A 439 -9.10 0.60 7.40
CA ALA A 439 -9.53 1.43 6.28
C ALA A 439 -10.24 2.71 6.81
N PRO A 440 -10.20 3.84 6.07
CA PRO A 440 -10.89 5.06 6.47
C PRO A 440 -12.37 4.85 6.80
N HIS A 441 -12.85 5.52 7.84
CA HIS A 441 -14.19 5.36 8.44
C HIS A 441 -14.57 3.91 8.74
N PHE A 442 -13.59 3.04 8.96
CA PHE A 442 -13.80 1.59 9.12
C PHE A 442 -14.55 0.96 7.94
N TYR A 443 -14.31 1.40 6.71
CA TYR A 443 -15.00 0.91 5.50
C TYR A 443 -14.96 -0.62 5.31
N TYR A 444 -13.88 -1.26 5.73
CA TYR A 444 -13.73 -2.71 5.70
C TYR A 444 -14.23 -3.41 6.97
N SER A 445 -14.72 -2.70 7.98
CA SER A 445 -15.23 -3.35 9.19
C SER A 445 -16.75 -3.56 9.13
N PRO A 446 -17.28 -4.47 9.96
CA PRO A 446 -18.72 -4.62 10.13
C PRO A 446 -19.38 -3.31 10.58
N PRO A 447 -20.66 -3.07 10.24
CA PRO A 447 -21.37 -1.83 10.59
C PRO A 447 -21.37 -1.51 12.08
N GLU A 448 -21.32 -2.52 12.95
CA GLU A 448 -21.24 -2.37 14.42
C GLU A 448 -20.04 -1.53 14.86
N VAL A 449 -18.93 -1.57 14.10
CA VAL A 449 -17.73 -0.78 14.39
C VAL A 449 -17.96 0.69 14.10
N ALA A 450 -18.45 1.02 12.89
CA ALA A 450 -18.69 2.41 12.51
C ALA A 450 -19.85 3.03 13.30
N ASN A 451 -20.91 2.25 13.56
CA ASN A 451 -22.08 2.68 14.32
C ASN A 451 -21.81 2.84 15.83
N ALA A 452 -20.67 2.35 16.33
CA ALA A 452 -20.23 2.59 17.70
C ALA A 452 -19.81 4.06 17.92
N LEU A 453 -19.73 4.89 16.87
CA LEU A 453 -19.31 6.29 16.94
C LEU A 453 -20.27 7.18 16.13
N TYR A 454 -20.50 8.41 16.58
CA TYR A 454 -21.18 9.41 15.74
C TYR A 454 -20.16 10.15 14.88
N GLY A 455 -20.48 10.31 13.58
CA GLY A 455 -19.68 11.09 12.62
C GLY A 455 -19.04 10.28 11.50
N LEU A 456 -18.97 8.94 11.63
CA LEU A 456 -18.38 8.09 10.59
C LEU A 456 -19.34 7.77 9.45
N ARG A 457 -18.82 7.81 8.22
CA ARG A 457 -19.58 7.54 6.98
C ARG A 457 -18.75 6.70 6.01
N PRO A 458 -18.64 5.39 6.22
CA PRO A 458 -17.86 4.52 5.33
C PRO A 458 -18.42 4.54 3.90
N ASN A 459 -17.53 4.65 2.91
CA ASN A 459 -17.89 4.83 1.49
C ASN A 459 -16.82 4.18 0.60
N LYS A 460 -17.22 3.33 -0.35
CA LYS A 460 -16.25 2.64 -1.22
C LYS A 460 -15.35 3.61 -2.00
N LYS A 461 -15.95 4.63 -2.63
CA LYS A 461 -15.24 5.54 -3.55
C LYS A 461 -14.19 6.36 -2.81
N GLU A 462 -14.51 6.79 -1.59
CA GLU A 462 -13.63 7.67 -0.80
C GLU A 462 -12.69 6.86 0.09
N HIS A 463 -13.10 5.69 0.58
CA HIS A 463 -12.44 4.97 1.68
C HIS A 463 -11.89 3.59 1.30
N GLN A 464 -11.89 3.20 0.02
CA GLN A 464 -11.13 2.03 -0.43
C GLN A 464 -9.64 2.25 -0.11
N PRO A 465 -8.99 1.35 0.68
CA PRO A 465 -7.72 1.67 1.29
C PRO A 465 -6.56 1.66 0.31
N ILE A 466 -6.30 0.59 -0.45
CA ILE A 466 -5.10 0.52 -1.29
C ILE A 466 -5.48 0.06 -2.70
N TYR A 467 -5.17 0.88 -3.70
CA TYR A 467 -5.29 0.53 -5.12
C TYR A 467 -4.31 1.30 -5.99
N TYR A 468 -3.72 0.62 -6.97
CA TYR A 468 -2.73 1.17 -7.90
C TYR A 468 -3.12 0.85 -9.34
N TYR A 469 -2.70 1.73 -10.24
CA TYR A 469 -2.82 1.52 -11.69
C TYR A 469 -1.46 1.11 -12.24
N HIS A 470 -1.38 -0.07 -12.84
CA HIS A 470 -0.17 -0.60 -13.45
C HIS A 470 -0.29 -0.61 -14.98
N GLU A 471 0.79 -0.23 -15.67
CA GLU A 471 0.90 -0.46 -17.11
C GLU A 471 1.09 -1.96 -17.36
N PRO A 472 0.21 -2.64 -18.13
CA PRO A 472 0.17 -4.10 -18.18
C PRO A 472 1.43 -4.78 -18.71
N TYR A 473 2.16 -4.15 -19.64
CA TYR A 473 3.28 -4.79 -20.31
C TYR A 473 4.57 -4.73 -19.49
N SER A 474 4.88 -3.58 -18.90
CA SER A 474 6.08 -3.36 -18.08
C SER A 474 5.87 -3.63 -16.61
N GLY A 475 4.63 -3.57 -16.12
CA GLY A 475 4.28 -3.69 -14.70
C GLY A 475 4.52 -2.44 -13.87
N GLN A 476 5.02 -1.36 -14.47
CA GLN A 476 5.29 -0.11 -13.77
C GLN A 476 4.00 0.54 -13.27
N VAL A 477 4.07 1.12 -12.07
CA VAL A 477 2.96 1.88 -11.50
C VAL A 477 2.84 3.26 -12.17
N LEU A 478 1.63 3.62 -12.57
CA LEU A 478 1.30 4.93 -13.17
C LEU A 478 0.68 5.87 -12.16
N ASN A 479 -0.10 5.33 -11.23
CA ASN A 479 -0.75 6.09 -10.16
C ASN A 479 -0.90 5.23 -8.91
N VAL A 480 -0.55 5.83 -7.77
CA VAL A 480 -0.59 5.22 -6.44
C VAL A 480 -1.67 5.90 -5.63
N ASN A 481 -2.58 5.13 -5.03
CA ASN A 481 -3.46 5.59 -3.97
C ASN A 481 -3.42 4.58 -2.83
N TYR A 482 -2.90 5.00 -1.68
CA TYR A 482 -3.02 4.21 -0.47
C TYR A 482 -3.55 5.08 0.66
N LYS A 483 -4.50 4.54 1.42
CA LYS A 483 -5.26 5.21 2.45
C LYS A 483 -5.31 4.30 3.66
N PHE A 484 -5.11 4.89 4.82
CA PHE A 484 -5.12 4.17 6.07
C PHE A 484 -5.66 5.08 7.17
N GLN A 485 -6.25 4.48 8.19
CA GLN A 485 -6.73 5.14 9.37
C GLN A 485 -5.99 4.59 10.57
N VAL A 486 -5.60 5.48 11.49
CA VAL A 486 -5.05 5.11 12.78
C VAL A 486 -6.11 5.31 13.84
N ASN A 487 -6.18 4.37 14.77
CA ASN A 487 -7.20 4.34 15.81
C ASN A 487 -6.58 4.01 17.16
N VAL A 488 -7.25 4.45 18.21
CA VAL A 488 -6.84 4.28 19.60
C VAL A 488 -8.00 3.69 20.41
N PRO A 489 -7.76 2.68 21.27
CA PRO A 489 -8.81 2.12 22.08
C PRO A 489 -9.15 3.04 23.25
N ILE A 490 -10.42 3.04 23.65
CA ILE A 490 -10.87 3.55 24.94
C ILE A 490 -11.69 2.45 25.63
N PHE A 491 -11.65 2.41 26.95
CA PHE A 491 -12.33 1.35 27.69
C PHE A 491 -12.61 1.72 29.12
N GLY A 492 -13.70 1.15 29.63
CA GLY A 492 -14.08 1.20 31.03
C GLY A 492 -13.29 0.21 31.86
N TYR A 493 -12.65 0.64 32.95
CA TYR A 493 -11.93 -0.25 33.85
C TYR A 493 -11.99 0.23 35.31
N SER A 494 -12.75 -0.49 36.14
CA SER A 494 -13.07 -0.04 37.51
C SER A 494 -11.90 0.04 38.49
N PRO A 495 -10.82 -0.77 38.40
CA PRO A 495 -9.68 -0.62 39.30
C PRO A 495 -8.93 0.72 39.18
N THR A 496 -9.05 1.42 38.05
CA THR A 496 -8.44 2.74 37.81
C THR A 496 -9.52 3.82 37.88
N ILE A 497 -9.24 4.94 38.55
CA ILE A 497 -10.26 6.00 38.71
C ILE A 497 -10.47 6.84 37.45
N ILE A 498 -9.48 6.87 36.54
CA ILE A 498 -9.45 7.73 35.36
C ILE A 498 -10.53 7.30 34.35
N ASN A 499 -10.53 6.02 33.96
CA ASN A 499 -11.39 5.48 32.92
C ASN A 499 -12.44 4.51 33.48
N THR A 500 -12.92 4.70 34.71
CA THR A 500 -13.93 3.79 35.30
C THR A 500 -15.24 3.78 34.50
N GLN A 501 -15.71 4.96 34.06
CA GLN A 501 -17.02 5.13 33.41
C GLN A 501 -16.96 5.14 31.88
N MET A 502 -15.76 5.09 31.30
CA MET A 502 -15.59 5.16 29.86
C MET A 502 -16.27 3.99 29.13
N PRO A 503 -16.82 4.23 27.92
CA PRO A 503 -17.31 3.15 27.10
C PRO A 503 -16.15 2.35 26.50
N ASN A 504 -16.40 1.07 26.21
CA ASN A 504 -15.48 0.25 25.44
C ASN A 504 -15.65 0.56 23.95
N ASN A 505 -14.61 1.07 23.30
CA ASN A 505 -14.64 1.39 21.89
C ASN A 505 -13.22 1.57 21.30
N ILE A 506 -13.12 1.70 19.97
CA ILE A 506 -11.90 2.13 19.30
C ILE A 506 -12.21 3.38 18.48
N ILE A 507 -11.63 4.51 18.86
CA ILE A 507 -11.86 5.82 18.24
C ILE A 507 -10.78 6.07 17.19
N PRO A 508 -11.13 6.54 15.98
CA PRO A 508 -10.14 6.94 14.99
C PRO A 508 -9.52 8.28 15.39
N ILE A 509 -8.20 8.39 15.21
CA ILE A 509 -7.47 9.63 15.48
C ILE A 509 -7.29 10.47 14.22
N PHE A 510 -6.99 9.80 13.12
CA PHE A 510 -6.93 10.39 11.79
C PHE A 510 -7.00 9.31 10.73
N TRP A 511 -7.34 9.70 9.51
CA TRP A 511 -7.02 8.93 8.32
C TRP A 511 -6.20 9.77 7.35
N ALA A 512 -5.40 9.08 6.54
CA ALA A 512 -4.53 9.69 5.56
C ALA A 512 -4.79 9.09 4.19
N SER A 513 -4.73 9.92 3.15
CA SER A 513 -4.70 9.51 1.74
C SER A 513 -3.36 9.91 1.15
N VAL A 514 -2.61 8.94 0.65
CA VAL A 514 -1.36 9.19 -0.03
C VAL A 514 -1.55 8.93 -1.51
N GLU A 515 -1.39 10.00 -2.28
CA GLU A 515 -1.56 10.03 -3.72
C GLU A 515 -0.21 10.28 -4.36
N GLY A 516 0.23 9.35 -5.19
CA GLY A 516 1.43 9.48 -6.02
C GLY A 516 1.06 9.61 -7.49
N LYS A 517 1.44 10.73 -8.10
CA LYS A 517 1.25 10.96 -9.55
C LYS A 517 2.61 11.22 -10.20
N LEU A 518 2.90 10.48 -11.27
CA LEU A 518 4.09 10.73 -12.07
C LEU A 518 4.00 12.09 -12.77
N TYR A 519 5.13 12.76 -12.95
CA TYR A 519 5.20 13.99 -13.73
C TYR A 519 4.86 13.75 -15.21
N ASP A 520 4.30 14.76 -15.86
CA ASP A 520 3.80 14.69 -17.24
C ASP A 520 4.89 14.32 -18.25
N ASN A 521 6.14 14.71 -17.99
CA ASN A 521 7.28 14.35 -18.85
C ASN A 521 7.54 12.83 -18.86
N LEU A 522 7.48 12.18 -17.70
CA LEU A 522 7.63 10.73 -17.59
C LEU A 522 6.40 10.02 -18.18
N LEU A 523 5.19 10.50 -17.89
CA LEU A 523 3.97 9.94 -18.49
C LEU A 523 4.01 10.03 -20.02
N SER A 524 4.52 11.12 -20.58
CA SER A 524 4.69 11.27 -22.03
C SER A 524 5.67 10.25 -22.61
N GLN A 525 6.78 9.96 -21.91
CA GLN A 525 7.72 8.92 -22.32
C GLN A 525 7.12 7.52 -22.25
N LEU A 526 6.39 7.20 -21.17
CA LEU A 526 5.69 5.92 -21.03
C LEU A 526 4.63 5.75 -22.12
N ARG A 527 3.86 6.81 -22.43
CA ARG A 527 2.89 6.81 -23.52
C ARG A 527 3.57 6.59 -24.87
N LEU A 528 4.72 7.22 -25.13
CA LEU A 528 5.48 6.98 -26.36
C LEU A 528 5.87 5.50 -26.48
N GLY A 529 6.45 4.93 -25.42
CA GLY A 529 6.98 3.56 -25.42
C GLY A 529 5.91 2.45 -25.42
N PHE A 530 4.82 2.62 -24.66
CA PHE A 530 3.81 1.57 -24.44
C PHE A 530 2.51 1.77 -25.25
N VAL A 531 2.28 2.97 -25.79
CA VAL A 531 1.08 3.24 -26.62
C VAL A 531 1.44 3.56 -28.06
N PHE A 532 2.30 4.56 -28.28
CA PHE A 532 2.59 5.06 -29.63
C PHE A 532 3.42 4.06 -30.45
N VAL A 533 4.56 3.59 -29.91
CA VAL A 533 5.46 2.66 -30.62
C VAL A 533 4.74 1.36 -31.00
N PRO A 534 4.01 0.66 -30.10
CA PRO A 534 3.30 -0.55 -30.49
C PRO A 534 2.22 -0.31 -31.55
N LYS A 535 1.44 0.79 -31.44
CA LYS A 535 0.43 1.15 -32.43
C LYS A 535 1.03 1.47 -33.79
N LEU A 536 2.10 2.28 -33.82
CA LEU A 536 2.81 2.61 -35.06
C LEU A 536 3.36 1.35 -35.72
N MET A 537 3.99 0.48 -34.95
CA MET A 537 4.56 -0.77 -35.46
C MET A 537 3.48 -1.73 -35.95
N PHE A 538 2.32 -1.77 -35.31
CA PHE A 538 1.16 -2.52 -35.80
C PHE A 538 0.63 -1.98 -37.13
N ILE A 539 0.53 -0.65 -37.28
CA ILE A 539 0.12 -0.02 -38.54
C ILE A 539 1.14 -0.33 -39.65
N LEU A 540 2.45 -0.17 -39.38
CA LEU A 540 3.51 -0.49 -40.34
C LEU A 540 3.49 -1.96 -40.78
N LYS A 541 3.23 -2.89 -39.85
CA LYS A 541 3.03 -4.32 -40.13
C LYS A 541 1.88 -4.56 -41.11
N ILE A 542 0.74 -3.89 -40.93
CA ILE A 542 -0.43 -4.02 -41.81
C ILE A 542 -0.16 -3.35 -43.16
N VAL A 543 0.33 -2.12 -43.18
CA VAL A 543 0.57 -1.35 -44.41
C VAL A 543 1.57 -2.07 -45.31
N THR A 544 2.68 -2.56 -44.76
CA THR A 544 3.68 -3.34 -45.54
C THR A 544 3.09 -4.63 -46.09
N LEU A 545 2.24 -5.33 -45.34
CA LEU A 545 1.56 -6.55 -45.79
C LEU A 545 0.58 -6.26 -46.94
N VAL A 546 -0.25 -5.22 -46.80
CA VAL A 546 -1.22 -4.81 -47.82
C VAL A 546 -0.50 -4.37 -49.10
N ILE A 547 0.56 -3.58 -48.99
CA ILE A 547 1.37 -3.17 -50.14
C ILE A 547 1.98 -4.39 -50.84
N ALA A 548 2.52 -5.36 -50.10
CA ALA A 548 3.07 -6.59 -50.69
C ALA A 548 2.01 -7.35 -51.51
N ILE A 549 0.80 -7.50 -50.96
CA ILE A 549 -0.34 -8.18 -51.62
C ILE A 549 -0.84 -7.38 -52.83
N LEU A 550 -0.95 -6.06 -52.73
CA LEU A 550 -1.38 -5.20 -53.83
C LEU A 550 -0.40 -5.25 -55.01
N ILE A 551 0.90 -5.14 -54.74
CA ILE A 551 1.91 -5.28 -55.80
C ILE A 551 1.85 -6.69 -56.41
N PHE A 552 1.74 -7.73 -55.58
CA PHE A 552 1.64 -9.11 -56.07
C PHE A 552 0.41 -9.32 -56.98
N THR A 553 -0.77 -8.87 -56.54
CA THR A 553 -2.02 -9.00 -57.30
C THR A 553 -1.98 -8.20 -58.59
N LEU A 554 -1.48 -6.97 -58.59
CA LEU A 554 -1.30 -6.17 -59.80
C LEU A 554 -0.38 -6.86 -60.82
N VAL A 555 0.72 -7.45 -60.35
CA VAL A 555 1.63 -8.19 -61.23
C VAL A 555 0.97 -9.45 -61.80
N VAL A 556 0.20 -10.19 -60.99
CA VAL A 556 -0.57 -11.37 -61.45
C VAL A 556 -1.63 -10.98 -62.48
N ILE A 557 -2.44 -9.95 -62.22
CA ILE A 557 -3.47 -9.44 -63.14
C ILE A 557 -2.82 -9.02 -64.46
N ARG A 558 -1.72 -8.25 -64.40
CA ARG A 558 -0.98 -7.83 -65.61
C ARG A 558 -0.44 -9.04 -66.37
N ARG A 559 0.05 -10.08 -65.69
CA ARG A 559 0.52 -11.32 -66.33
C ARG A 559 -0.60 -12.07 -67.04
N ILE A 560 -1.79 -12.15 -66.43
CA ILE A 560 -2.99 -12.74 -67.04
C ILE A 560 -3.43 -11.92 -68.26
N TYR A 561 -3.46 -10.59 -68.15
CA TYR A 561 -3.84 -9.69 -69.24
C TYR A 561 -2.91 -9.79 -70.45
N VAL A 562 -1.59 -9.76 -70.23
CA VAL A 562 -0.59 -9.95 -71.30
C VAL A 562 -0.72 -11.32 -71.96
N LYS A 563 -0.97 -12.37 -71.18
CA LYS A 563 -1.19 -13.73 -71.73
C LYS A 563 -2.44 -13.80 -72.60
N ALA A 564 -3.54 -13.17 -72.18
CA ALA A 564 -4.79 -13.09 -72.94
C ALA A 564 -4.65 -12.29 -74.25
N GLN A 565 -3.89 -11.18 -74.24
CA GLN A 565 -3.59 -10.40 -75.44
C GLN A 565 -2.72 -11.17 -76.44
N ASN A 566 -1.70 -11.89 -75.96
CA ASN A 566 -0.85 -12.72 -76.82
C ASN A 566 -1.63 -13.89 -77.45
N GLN A 567 -2.59 -14.48 -76.74
CA GLN A 567 -3.49 -15.49 -77.31
C GLN A 567 -4.37 -14.92 -78.43
N LYS A 568 -4.96 -13.73 -78.22
CA LYS A 568 -5.72 -13.03 -79.28
C LYS A 568 -4.89 -12.70 -80.53
N LYS A 569 -3.59 -12.39 -80.39
CA LYS A 569 -2.68 -12.17 -81.53
C LYS A 569 -2.35 -13.44 -82.32
N ILE A 570 -2.47 -14.63 -81.71
CA ILE A 570 -2.20 -15.92 -82.37
C ILE A 570 -3.45 -16.45 -83.11
N ASP A 571 -4.65 -16.05 -82.66
CA ASP A 571 -5.94 -16.47 -83.23
C ASP A 571 -6.51 -15.50 -84.30
N LEU A 572 -5.75 -14.47 -84.70
CA LEU A 572 -6.08 -13.58 -85.82
C LEU A 572 -5.35 -14.08 -87.09
N PRO A 573 -6.05 -14.45 -88.17
CA PRO A 573 -5.46 -15.01 -89.40
C PRO A 573 -4.61 -14.02 -90.20
#